data_AF-A0A2N1PLC0-F1
#
_entry.id   AF-A0A2N1PLC0-F1
#
_cell.length_a   1.000
_cell.length_b   1.000
_cell.length_c   1.000
_cell.angle_alpha   90.00
_cell.angle_beta   90.00
_cell.angle_gamma   90.00
#
_symmetry.space_group_name_H-M   'P 1'
#
loop_
_entity.id
_entity.type
_entity.pdbx_description
1 polymer ?
#
loop_
_entity_poly.entity_id
_entity_poly.type
_entity_poly.pdbx_seq_one_letter_code
_entity_poly.pdbx_strand_id
1 'polypeptide(L)'
;KEIPCNPCETSCPFDAIYIGSDINQIPRIDFNKCTGCGICAQACPGLAIMVAMIKDGKAYFKIPYELLPLPVVGEKWSAANRYGDVLDKHCMIENVKKTKDRTTIVTVSIEQPFLYEFATIRSKL
;
A
#
# COMPACT_ATOMS: atom_id res chain seq x y z
N LYS A 1 -17.27 -17.36 -5.39
CA LYS A 1 -16.43 -17.90 -6.49
C LYS A 1 -14.99 -17.60 -6.13
N GLU A 2 -14.09 -18.58 -6.25
CA GLU A 2 -12.67 -18.40 -5.96
C GLU A 2 -11.99 -17.65 -7.13
N ILE A 3 -10.96 -16.87 -6.80
CA ILE A 3 -10.21 -16.05 -7.77
C ILE A 3 -8.75 -16.52 -7.72
N PRO A 4 -8.27 -17.27 -8.73
CA PRO A 4 -6.88 -17.73 -8.76
C PRO A 4 -5.94 -16.55 -9.02
N CYS A 5 -5.01 -16.28 -8.11
CA CYS A 5 -4.17 -15.07 -8.17
C CYS A 5 -2.84 -15.26 -7.42
N ASN A 6 -1.70 -15.13 -8.12
CA ASN A 6 -0.34 -15.14 -7.56
C ASN A 6 0.65 -14.04 -8.02
N PRO A 7 0.26 -12.86 -8.57
CA PRO A 7 1.23 -11.81 -8.91
C PRO A 7 2.11 -11.34 -7.76
N CYS A 8 1.64 -11.39 -6.51
CA CYS A 8 2.44 -10.96 -5.35
C CYS A 8 3.59 -11.92 -5.03
N GLU A 9 3.39 -13.22 -5.21
CA GLU A 9 4.44 -14.25 -5.10
C GLU A 9 5.47 -14.08 -6.22
N THR A 10 5.02 -14.09 -7.48
CA THR A 10 5.93 -14.05 -8.65
C THR A 10 6.69 -12.74 -8.82
N SER A 11 6.18 -11.62 -8.26
CA SER A 11 6.84 -10.32 -8.33
C SER A 11 7.81 -10.03 -7.19
N CYS A 12 7.83 -10.84 -6.13
CA CYS A 12 8.69 -10.60 -4.99
C CYS A 12 10.14 -11.01 -5.30
N PRO A 13 11.11 -10.07 -5.37
CA PRO A 13 12.49 -10.43 -5.71
C PRO A 13 13.26 -11.06 -4.53
N PHE A 14 12.60 -11.26 -3.39
CA PHE A 14 13.19 -11.78 -2.16
C PHE A 14 12.54 -13.11 -1.72
N ASP A 15 11.65 -13.68 -2.53
CA ASP A 15 10.91 -14.91 -2.21
C ASP A 15 10.25 -14.86 -0.82
N ALA A 16 9.70 -13.68 -0.47
CA ALA A 16 9.11 -13.42 0.84
C ALA A 16 7.62 -13.73 0.89
N ILE A 17 6.98 -14.02 -0.25
CA ILE A 17 5.53 -14.30 -0.34
C ILE A 17 5.37 -15.70 -0.93
N TYR A 18 4.54 -16.53 -0.29
CA TYR A 18 4.26 -17.90 -0.71
C TYR A 18 2.75 -18.17 -0.73
N ILE A 19 2.24 -18.65 -1.86
CA ILE A 19 0.84 -19.06 -2.04
C ILE A 19 0.76 -20.58 -2.18
N GLY A 20 1.74 -21.18 -2.85
CA GLY A 20 1.81 -22.62 -3.10
C GLY A 20 1.20 -23.03 -4.44
N SER A 21 1.04 -24.35 -4.64
CA SER A 21 0.61 -24.92 -5.93
C SER A 21 -0.84 -24.59 -6.30
N ASP A 22 -1.71 -24.41 -5.30
CA ASP A 22 -3.07 -23.93 -5.50
C ASP A 22 -3.10 -22.41 -5.33
N ILE A 23 -3.19 -21.70 -6.45
CA ILE A 23 -3.17 -20.23 -6.48
C ILE A 23 -4.50 -19.58 -6.05
N ASN A 24 -5.45 -20.34 -5.53
CA ASN A 24 -6.63 -19.81 -4.84
C ASN A 24 -6.39 -19.58 -3.34
N GLN A 25 -5.25 -20.03 -2.82
CA GLN A 25 -4.90 -19.89 -1.40
C GLN A 25 -4.51 -18.45 -1.04
N ILE A 26 -4.71 -18.10 0.24
CA ILE A 26 -4.32 -16.79 0.77
C ILE A 26 -2.78 -16.73 0.89
N PRO A 27 -2.12 -15.67 0.40
CA PRO A 27 -0.67 -15.54 0.50
C PRO A 27 -0.16 -15.51 1.95
N ARG A 28 0.95 -16.21 2.20
CA ARG A 28 1.72 -16.14 3.46
C ARG A 28 2.99 -15.34 3.23
N ILE A 29 3.37 -14.51 4.20
CA ILE A 29 4.54 -13.64 4.10
C ILE A 29 5.58 -14.06 5.14
N ASP A 30 6.81 -14.27 4.69
CA ASP A 30 8.00 -14.36 5.55
C ASP A 30 8.55 -12.95 5.81
N PHE A 31 8.21 -12.40 6.97
CA PHE A 31 8.63 -11.05 7.35
C PHE A 31 10.15 -10.92 7.54
N ASN A 32 10.91 -12.00 7.70
CA ASN A 32 12.37 -11.93 7.79
C ASN A 32 13.03 -11.64 6.44
N LYS A 33 12.37 -12.02 5.33
CA LYS A 33 12.83 -11.74 3.96
C LYS A 33 12.22 -10.47 3.39
N CYS A 34 11.07 -10.03 3.91
CA CYS A 34 10.36 -8.87 3.40
C CYS A 34 11.13 -7.57 3.71
N THR A 35 11.58 -6.87 2.67
CA THR A 35 12.25 -5.56 2.80
C THR A 35 11.29 -4.37 2.82
N GLY A 36 9.98 -4.62 2.69
CA GLY A 36 8.98 -3.55 2.57
C GLY A 36 9.09 -2.74 1.26
N CYS A 37 9.72 -3.29 0.21
CA CYS A 37 9.97 -2.56 -1.04
C CYS A 37 8.68 -2.05 -1.72
N GLY A 38 7.56 -2.77 -1.61
CA GLY A 38 6.25 -2.40 -2.17
C GLY A 38 5.99 -2.88 -3.60
N ILE A 39 6.86 -3.72 -4.16
CA ILE A 39 6.69 -4.26 -5.53
C ILE A 39 5.43 -5.14 -5.64
N CYS A 40 5.14 -5.95 -4.62
CA CYS A 40 3.94 -6.78 -4.59
C CYS A 40 2.65 -5.95 -4.62
N ALA A 41 2.62 -4.80 -3.94
CA ALA A 41 1.49 -3.87 -3.99
C ALA A 41 1.29 -3.27 -5.38
N GLN A 42 2.39 -2.92 -6.06
CA GLN A 42 2.35 -2.44 -7.44
C GLN A 42 1.91 -3.51 -8.45
N ALA A 43 2.22 -4.78 -8.20
CA ALA A 43 1.87 -5.89 -9.08
C ALA A 43 0.45 -6.43 -8.85
N CYS A 44 -0.21 -6.06 -7.75
CA CYS A 44 -1.51 -6.61 -7.38
C CYS A 44 -2.63 -5.98 -8.21
N PRO A 45 -3.32 -6.74 -9.09
CA PRO A 45 -4.42 -6.20 -9.89
C PRO A 45 -5.66 -5.87 -9.04
N GLY A 46 -5.79 -6.48 -7.87
CA GLY A 46 -6.90 -6.23 -6.94
C GLY A 46 -6.64 -5.12 -5.93
N LEU A 47 -5.49 -4.43 -5.99
CA LEU A 47 -5.09 -3.37 -5.05
C LEU A 47 -5.17 -3.80 -3.57
N ALA A 48 -5.02 -5.10 -3.31
CA ALA A 48 -5.30 -5.72 -2.02
C ALA A 48 -4.15 -5.60 -1.00
N ILE A 49 -3.02 -5.02 -1.40
CA ILE A 49 -1.79 -5.01 -0.60
C ILE A 49 -1.39 -3.56 -0.32
N MET A 50 -1.16 -3.28 0.96
CA MET A 50 -0.49 -2.07 1.44
C MET A 50 0.71 -2.50 2.28
N VAL A 51 1.81 -1.75 2.21
CA VAL A 51 2.97 -1.97 3.08
C VAL A 51 2.96 -0.93 4.18
N ALA A 52 3.03 -1.35 5.43
CA ALA A 52 3.12 -0.47 6.59
C ALA A 52 4.46 -0.67 7.30
N MET A 53 5.10 0.42 7.71
CA MET A 53 6.30 0.39 8.57
C MET A 53 6.23 1.51 9.59
N ILE A 54 6.72 1.26 10.80
CA ILE A 54 6.79 2.27 11.87
C ILE A 54 8.23 2.74 11.97
N LYS A 55 8.43 4.06 12.00
CA LYS A 55 9.72 4.68 12.23
C LYS A 55 9.53 6.04 12.89
N ASP A 56 10.31 6.33 13.92
CA ASP A 56 10.35 7.63 14.60
C ASP A 56 8.96 8.16 15.04
N GLY A 57 8.11 7.27 15.58
CA GLY A 57 6.76 7.61 16.04
C GLY A 57 5.74 7.86 14.91
N LYS A 58 6.10 7.58 13.66
CA LYS A 58 5.22 7.68 12.48
C LYS A 58 4.98 6.32 11.86
N ALA A 59 3.78 6.13 11.32
CA ALA A 59 3.46 5.04 10.40
C ALA A 59 3.65 5.52 8.97
N TYR A 60 4.45 4.79 8.20
CA TYR A 60 4.63 5.00 6.76
C TYR A 60 3.88 3.92 6.01
N PHE A 61 3.12 4.32 5.01
CA PHE A 61 2.34 3.43 4.18
C PHE A 61 2.74 3.56 2.72
N LYS A 62 2.91 2.44 2.02
CA LYS A 62 2.95 2.40 0.56
C LYS A 62 1.62 1.85 0.08
N ILE A 63 0.79 2.72 -0.49
CA ILE A 63 -0.55 2.39 -0.96
C ILE A 63 -0.61 2.38 -2.49
N PRO A 64 -1.39 1.47 -3.09
CA PRO A 64 -1.81 1.61 -4.47
C PRO A 64 -2.72 2.81 -4.64
N TYR A 65 -2.55 3.58 -5.71
CA TYR A 65 -3.34 4.77 -5.99
C TYR A 65 -3.65 4.90 -7.49
N GLU A 66 -4.94 4.97 -7.82
CA GLU A 66 -5.45 4.99 -9.20
C GLU A 66 -6.42 6.15 -9.47
N LEU A 67 -6.36 7.19 -8.64
CA LEU A 67 -7.22 8.37 -8.77
C LEU A 67 -6.44 9.58 -9.30
N LEU A 68 -7.17 10.56 -9.82
CA LEU A 68 -6.64 11.86 -10.22
C LEU A 68 -7.30 12.97 -9.37
N PRO A 69 -6.60 14.08 -9.08
CA PRO A 69 -5.20 14.35 -9.43
C PRO A 69 -4.23 13.44 -8.66
N LEU A 70 -3.05 13.20 -9.22
CA LEU A 70 -1.98 12.54 -8.46
C LEU A 70 -1.44 13.51 -7.41
N PRO A 71 -1.15 13.05 -6.18
CA PRO A 71 -0.54 13.88 -5.16
C PRO A 71 0.86 14.33 -5.57
N VAL A 72 1.30 15.46 -5.02
CA VAL A 72 2.68 15.94 -5.15
C VAL A 72 3.44 15.68 -3.84
N VAL A 73 4.69 15.24 -3.95
CA VAL A 73 5.56 15.03 -2.79
C VAL A 73 5.69 16.35 -2.02
N GLY A 74 5.52 16.29 -0.70
CA GLY A 74 5.48 17.47 0.16
C GLY A 74 4.08 18.03 0.44
N GLU A 75 3.02 17.51 -0.20
CA GLU A 75 1.64 17.92 0.09
C GLU A 75 1.05 17.22 1.31
N LYS A 76 0.06 17.87 1.94
CA LYS A 76 -0.73 17.28 3.03
C LYS A 76 -2.13 16.92 2.54
N TRP A 77 -2.47 15.65 2.61
CA TRP A 77 -3.75 15.11 2.16
C TRP A 77 -4.53 14.52 3.32
N SER A 78 -5.86 14.50 3.24
CA SER A 78 -6.70 13.94 4.30
C SER A 78 -6.52 12.43 4.35
N ALA A 79 -6.38 11.88 5.56
CA ALA A 79 -6.41 10.44 5.78
C ALA A 79 -7.85 9.92 5.70
N ALA A 80 -8.06 8.73 5.15
CA ALA A 80 -9.36 8.06 5.13
C ALA A 80 -9.24 6.62 5.63
N ASN A 81 -10.28 6.15 6.32
CA ASN A 81 -10.36 4.79 6.84
C ASN A 81 -11.00 3.82 5.84
N ARG A 82 -11.18 2.57 6.26
CA ARG A 82 -11.77 1.49 5.43
C ARG A 82 -13.25 1.65 5.14
N TYR A 83 -13.95 2.48 5.91
CA TYR A 83 -15.35 2.83 5.69
C TYR A 83 -15.51 4.00 4.71
N GLY A 84 -14.40 4.66 4.34
CA GLY A 84 -14.40 5.85 3.49
C GLY A 84 -14.57 7.16 4.26
N ASP A 85 -14.62 7.11 5.60
CA ASP A 85 -14.66 8.31 6.43
C ASP A 85 -13.30 9.01 6.37
N VAL A 86 -13.33 10.34 6.27
CA VAL A 86 -12.12 11.12 6.44
C VAL A 86 -11.85 11.34 7.91
N LEU A 87 -10.65 10.95 8.31
CA LEU A 87 -10.12 11.14 9.65
C LEU A 87 -9.76 12.62 9.81
N ASP A 88 -9.86 13.14 11.04
CA ASP A 88 -9.42 14.50 11.39
C ASP A 88 -7.88 14.59 11.50
N LYS A 89 -7.19 14.06 10.48
CA LYS A 89 -5.74 14.05 10.34
C LYS A 89 -5.33 14.13 8.88
N HIS A 90 -4.16 14.71 8.69
CA HIS A 90 -3.52 14.79 7.38
C HIS A 90 -2.31 13.87 7.33
N CYS A 91 -2.18 13.16 6.22
CA CYS A 91 -0.97 12.42 5.86
C CYS A 91 -0.02 13.34 5.10
N MET A 92 1.28 13.13 5.30
CA MET A 92 2.33 13.72 4.48
C MET A 92 2.54 12.85 3.24
N ILE A 93 2.60 13.43 2.04
CA ILE A 93 3.00 12.71 0.83
C ILE A 93 4.54 12.66 0.77
N GLU A 94 5.10 11.48 1.00
CA GLU A 94 6.56 11.25 1.10
C GLU A 94 7.18 10.85 -0.24
N ASN A 95 6.44 10.11 -1.08
CA ASN A 95 6.91 9.68 -2.39
C ASN A 95 5.74 9.35 -3.32
N VAL A 96 5.89 9.56 -4.62
CA VAL A 96 4.92 9.19 -5.65
C VAL A 96 5.66 8.47 -6.77
N LYS A 97 5.61 7.14 -6.76
CA LYS A 97 6.28 6.30 -7.76
C LYS A 97 5.31 5.96 -8.89
N LYS A 98 5.42 6.70 -9.99
CA LYS A 98 4.67 6.44 -11.23
C LYS A 98 5.32 5.31 -12.03
N THR A 99 4.49 4.53 -12.70
CA THR A 99 4.88 3.49 -13.66
C THR A 99 4.01 3.59 -14.89
N LYS A 100 4.59 3.37 -16.08
CA LYS A 100 3.86 3.54 -17.35
C LYS A 100 2.65 2.59 -17.46
N ASP A 101 2.82 1.34 -17.02
CA ASP A 101 1.83 0.26 -17.24
C ASP A 101 1.38 -0.43 -15.94
N ARG A 102 1.62 0.20 -14.78
CA ARG A 102 1.25 -0.37 -13.47
C ARG A 102 0.73 0.72 -12.53
N THR A 103 -0.04 0.29 -11.53
CA THR A 103 -0.57 1.12 -10.45
C THR A 103 0.50 2.02 -9.83
N THR A 104 0.16 3.29 -9.64
CA THR A 104 1.05 4.25 -8.95
C THR A 104 1.10 3.89 -7.47
N ILE A 105 2.31 3.89 -6.91
CA ILE A 105 2.49 3.67 -5.47
C ILE A 105 2.79 5.00 -4.81
N VAL A 106 1.93 5.39 -3.87
CA VAL A 106 2.10 6.59 -3.06
C VAL A 106 2.62 6.16 -1.69
N THR A 107 3.73 6.75 -1.27
CA THR A 107 4.23 6.61 0.10
C THR A 107 3.72 7.78 0.90
N VAL A 108 3.06 7.51 2.02
CA VAL A 108 2.56 8.52 2.92
C VAL A 108 3.03 8.27 4.34
N SER A 109 3.12 9.33 5.15
CA SER A 109 3.35 9.21 6.59
C SER A 109 2.23 9.86 7.40
N ILE A 110 1.90 9.23 8.53
CA ILE A 110 0.93 9.71 9.52
C ILE A 110 1.44 9.35 10.93
N GLU A 111 0.93 10.01 11.97
CA GLU A 111 1.23 9.66 13.36
C GLU A 111 0.91 8.18 13.63
N GLN A 112 1.79 7.49 14.35
CA GLN A 112 1.68 6.05 14.64
C GLN A 112 0.32 5.58 15.22
N PRO A 113 -0.42 6.36 16.05
CA PRO A 113 -1.74 5.94 16.54
C PRO A 113 -2.76 5.60 15.44
N PHE A 114 -2.58 6.11 14.22
CA PHE A 114 -3.46 5.85 13.09
C PHE A 114 -3.08 4.61 12.27
N LEU A 115 -2.14 3.78 12.76
CA LEU A 115 -1.64 2.60 12.05
C LEU A 115 -2.76 1.68 11.53
N TYR A 116 -3.81 1.47 12.33
CA TYR A 116 -4.91 0.56 12.00
C TYR A 116 -6.15 1.26 11.46
N GLU A 117 -6.24 2.59 11.63
CA GLU A 117 -7.34 3.41 11.12
C GLU A 117 -7.10 3.88 9.69
N PHE A 118 -5.85 4.12 9.32
CA PHE A 118 -5.49 4.57 7.98
C PHE A 118 -5.72 3.46 6.94
N ALA A 119 -6.37 3.81 5.83
CA ALA A 119 -6.52 2.95 4.65
C ALA A 119 -6.01 3.63 3.38
N THR A 120 -6.35 4.89 3.16
CA THR A 120 -5.97 5.64 1.95
C THR A 120 -5.97 7.15 2.19
N ILE A 121 -5.71 7.92 1.13
CA ILE A 121 -5.72 9.38 1.13
C ILE A 121 -6.86 9.94 0.29
N ARG A 122 -7.37 11.11 0.67
CA ARG A 122 -8.35 11.88 -0.09
C ARG A 122 -7.82 13.28 -0.38
N SER A 123 -8.01 13.73 -1.62
CA SER A 123 -7.70 15.11 -2.01
C SER A 123 -8.57 16.09 -1.24
N LYS A 124 -8.04 17.27 -0.96
CA LYS A 124 -8.83 18.45 -0.62
C LYS A 124 -9.39 19.00 -1.94
N LEU A 125 -10.51 18.46 -2.41
CA LEU A 125 -11.35 19.21 -3.34
C LEU A 125 -12.25 20.13 -2.53
#